data_AF-A0A6H1ZP28-F1
#
_entry.id   AF-A0A6H1ZP28-F1
#
_cell.length_a   1.000
_cell.length_b   1.000
_cell.length_c   1.000
_cell.angle_alpha   90.00
_cell.angle_beta   90.00
_cell.angle_gamma   90.00
#
_symmetry.space_group_name_H-M   'P 1'
#
loop_
_entity.id
_entity.type
_entity.pdbx_description
1 polymer ?
#
loop_
_entity_poly.entity_id
_entity_poly.type
_entity_poly.pdbx_seq_one_letter_code
_entity_poly.pdbx_strand_id
1 'polypeptide(L)'
;MLAVECLRRHMSDEGWQMQIGLEAAGYGLWGRHFAGRDDLDVREILETVSPEVVIVQDKREWDPAKPGCFEKDVAFEHSSVLASRDDIFRLTICRDAHQDPAYHRMAHEEIGCDAWIVVYDPATVNRLCPWIPVERMVRTYHSLDRNAVPPFSPVRLRDCLVSGALSSHYYPLRERARNMGIGEYLPHPGYHANRTHTPAFLKLLS
;
A
#
# COMPACT_ATOMS: atom_id res chain seq x y z
N MET A 1 -4.37 10.35 -23.81
CA MET A 1 -2.99 10.43 -23.19
C MET A 1 -3.10 10.46 -21.65
N LEU A 2 -3.25 9.27 -21.19
CA LEU A 2 -3.06 8.22 -20.18
C LEU A 2 -2.06 8.64 -19.11
N ALA A 3 -2.14 9.99 -18.73
CA ALA A 3 -1.29 10.16 -17.53
C ALA A 3 -1.80 11.35 -16.71
N VAL A 4 -3.22 11.57 -16.61
CA VAL A 4 -3.81 12.49 -15.62
C VAL A 4 -5.08 11.85 -15.05
N GLU A 5 -5.43 10.52 -15.40
CA GLU A 5 -6.54 9.72 -14.87
C GLU A 5 -6.04 8.76 -13.78
N CYS A 6 -4.81 8.52 -13.73
CA CYS A 6 -4.21 7.65 -12.70
C CYS A 6 -3.77 8.45 -11.47
N LEU A 7 -3.88 9.84 -11.70
CA LEU A 7 -3.33 10.67 -10.61
C LEU A 7 -4.45 11.43 -9.89
N ARG A 8 -5.77 11.32 -10.44
CA ARG A 8 -6.93 11.99 -9.82
C ARG A 8 -7.43 11.17 -8.62
N ARG A 9 -6.75 9.97 -8.26
CA ARG A 9 -7.09 9.05 -7.16
C ARG A 9 -5.87 8.84 -6.26
N HIS A 10 -5.16 9.81 -6.04
CA HIS A 10 -4.21 9.51 -4.93
C HIS A 10 -4.80 9.99 -3.60
N MET A 11 -5.43 9.10 -2.94
CA MET A 11 -5.37 8.63 -1.54
C MET A 11 -6.16 7.33 -1.41
N SER A 12 -5.67 6.29 -1.97
CA SER A 12 -6.15 4.98 -1.46
C SER A 12 -5.45 4.65 -0.14
N ASP A 13 -6.30 4.84 0.89
CA ASP A 13 -5.77 4.00 2.00
C ASP A 13 -5.78 2.52 1.64
N GLU A 14 -5.11 2.32 0.31
CA GLU A 14 -5.09 0.90 -0.12
C GLU A 14 -5.14 -0.03 1.11
N GLY A 15 -4.34 0.46 2.14
CA GLY A 15 -4.43 -0.36 3.36
C GLY A 15 -5.88 -0.43 3.89
N TRP A 16 -6.59 0.71 3.88
CA TRP A 16 -7.98 0.75 4.36
C TRP A 16 -8.92 -0.03 3.43
N GLN A 17 -8.84 0.09 2.14
CA GLN A 17 -9.72 -0.62 1.19
C GLN A 17 -9.47 -2.14 1.27
N MET A 18 -8.18 -2.44 1.27
CA MET A 18 -7.89 -3.87 1.50
C MET A 18 -8.54 -4.38 2.79
N GLN A 19 -8.43 -3.57 3.80
CA GLN A 19 -9.07 -4.00 5.07
C GLN A 19 -10.58 -4.15 4.91
N ILE A 20 -11.22 -3.16 4.29
CA ILE A 20 -12.69 -3.22 4.10
C ILE A 20 -13.04 -4.44 3.24
N GLY A 21 -12.23 -4.58 2.21
CA GLY A 21 -12.52 -5.72 1.30
C GLY A 21 -12.37 -7.06 2.04
N LEU A 22 -11.29 -7.18 2.83
CA LEU A 22 -11.08 -8.43 3.57
C LEU A 22 -12.21 -8.66 4.59
N GLU A 23 -12.57 -7.61 5.27
CA GLU A 23 -13.71 -7.75 6.20
C GLU A 23 -14.98 -8.17 5.46
N ALA A 24 -15.26 -7.54 4.34
CA ALA A 24 -16.47 -7.90 3.58
C ALA A 24 -16.40 -9.36 3.11
N ALA A 25 -15.21 -9.81 2.97
CA ALA A 25 -15.07 -11.21 2.50
C ALA A 25 -15.08 -12.19 3.68
N GLY A 26 -15.26 -11.61 4.89
CA GLY A 26 -15.50 -12.50 6.04
C GLY A 26 -14.22 -12.68 6.86
N TYR A 27 -13.16 -11.98 6.46
CA TYR A 27 -11.93 -12.09 7.28
C TYR A 27 -12.08 -11.32 8.61
N GLY A 28 -11.49 -11.99 9.64
CA GLY A 28 -11.37 -11.24 10.91
C GLY A 28 -10.16 -10.28 10.89
N LEU A 29 -10.42 -9.03 11.29
CA LEU A 29 -9.28 -8.08 11.34
C LEU A 29 -8.76 -7.95 12.78
N TRP A 30 -7.37 -8.00 12.88
CA TRP A 30 -6.78 -7.94 14.24
C TRP A 30 -5.73 -6.82 14.29
N GLY A 31 -5.64 -6.20 15.48
CA GLY A 31 -4.70 -5.07 15.67
C GLY A 31 -5.33 -3.96 16.52
N ARG A 32 -4.59 -3.02 16.82
CA ARG A 32 -5.09 -1.95 17.72
C ARG A 32 -6.22 -1.17 17.03
N HIS A 33 -7.34 -0.95 17.75
CA HIS A 33 -8.47 -0.10 17.34
C HIS A 33 -9.48 -0.91 16.53
N PHE A 34 -9.27 -2.27 16.65
CA PHE A 34 -10.35 -3.10 16.05
C PHE A 34 -11.21 -3.68 17.17
N ALA A 35 -12.49 -3.16 17.21
CA ALA A 35 -13.45 -3.45 18.31
C ALA A 35 -13.42 -4.94 18.68
N GLY A 36 -12.74 -5.15 19.93
CA GLY A 36 -12.85 -6.51 20.49
C GLY A 36 -11.74 -7.43 19.97
N ARG A 37 -10.82 -6.86 19.16
CA ARG A 37 -9.70 -7.66 18.59
C ARG A 37 -8.43 -6.82 18.61
N ASP A 38 -8.01 -6.36 19.82
CA ASP A 38 -6.87 -5.42 19.92
C ASP A 38 -5.60 -6.18 20.30
N ASP A 39 -5.61 -7.46 20.14
CA ASP A 39 -4.41 -8.23 20.52
C ASP A 39 -3.28 -8.01 19.49
N LEU A 40 -2.10 -7.87 20.05
CA LEU A 40 -0.95 -7.68 19.13
C LEU A 40 0.01 -8.87 19.24
N ASP A 41 -0.40 -9.73 20.15
CA ASP A 41 0.41 -10.98 20.23
C ASP A 41 -0.14 -12.03 19.26
N VAL A 42 0.72 -12.40 18.30
CA VAL A 42 0.25 -13.27 17.19
C VAL A 42 -0.01 -14.68 17.73
N ARG A 43 0.58 -15.10 18.76
CA ARG A 43 0.29 -16.42 19.35
C ARG A 43 -1.14 -16.47 19.90
N GLU A 44 -1.44 -15.42 20.66
CA GLU A 44 -2.79 -15.40 21.28
C GLU A 44 -3.89 -15.29 20.20
N ILE A 45 -3.52 -14.52 19.21
CA ILE A 45 -4.54 -14.36 18.14
C ILE A 45 -4.78 -15.73 17.47
N LEU A 46 -3.71 -16.44 17.16
CA LEU A 46 -3.87 -17.73 16.44
C LEU A 46 -4.59 -18.76 17.31
N GLU A 47 -4.43 -18.71 18.62
CA GLU A 47 -5.14 -19.64 19.52
C GLU A 47 -6.64 -19.36 19.53
N THR A 48 -6.91 -18.12 19.30
CA THR A 48 -8.33 -17.73 19.38
C THR A 48 -9.05 -18.06 18.07
N VAL A 49 -8.39 -17.85 16.90
CA VAL A 49 -9.19 -17.84 15.65
C VAL A 49 -8.84 -19.11 14.86
N SER A 50 -7.82 -19.79 15.10
CA SER A 50 -7.34 -20.95 14.31
C SER A 50 -7.64 -20.78 12.82
N PRO A 51 -6.91 -19.84 12.19
CA PRO A 51 -7.22 -19.53 10.79
C PRO A 51 -6.51 -20.50 9.83
N GLU A 52 -7.12 -20.59 8.62
CA GLU A 52 -6.43 -21.36 7.56
C GLU A 52 -5.59 -20.44 6.66
N VAL A 53 -6.03 -19.11 6.69
CA VAL A 53 -5.27 -18.12 5.89
C VAL A 53 -5.03 -16.88 6.76
N VAL A 54 -3.75 -16.41 6.64
CA VAL A 54 -3.45 -15.15 7.34
C VAL A 54 -2.82 -14.16 6.34
N ILE A 55 -3.41 -12.98 6.42
CA ILE A 55 -2.80 -11.89 5.62
C ILE A 55 -2.16 -10.88 6.58
N VAL A 56 -0.85 -10.61 6.32
CA VAL A 56 -0.16 -9.70 7.23
C VAL A 56 0.21 -8.42 6.46
N GLN A 57 -0.16 -7.30 7.10
CA GLN A 57 0.23 -6.02 6.46
C GLN A 57 1.74 -5.90 6.32
N ASP A 58 2.16 -5.08 5.39
CA ASP A 58 3.60 -4.80 5.26
C ASP A 58 4.21 -4.41 6.60
N LYS A 59 5.34 -5.12 6.97
CA LYS A 59 5.92 -4.93 8.32
C LYS A 59 6.40 -3.49 8.53
N ARG A 60 6.78 -2.80 7.50
CA ARG A 60 7.23 -1.39 7.69
C ARG A 60 6.12 -0.53 8.31
N GLU A 61 4.93 -1.05 8.19
CA GLU A 61 3.80 -0.21 8.69
C GLU A 61 3.53 -0.48 10.17
N TRP A 62 4.16 -1.43 10.69
CA TRP A 62 3.82 -1.62 12.11
C TRP A 62 5.10 -1.95 12.91
N ASP A 63 6.26 -1.90 12.22
CA ASP A 63 7.55 -2.02 12.94
C ASP A 63 7.99 -0.64 13.44
N PRO A 64 8.10 -0.52 14.77
CA PRO A 64 8.35 0.79 15.38
C PRO A 64 9.72 1.36 14.96
N ALA A 65 10.56 0.54 14.39
CA ALA A 65 11.88 1.04 13.96
C ALA A 65 11.82 1.66 12.56
N LYS A 66 10.71 1.44 11.96
CA LYS A 66 10.64 1.95 10.57
C LYS A 66 9.90 3.29 10.51
N PRO A 67 10.39 4.17 9.63
CA PRO A 67 9.76 5.50 9.52
C PRO A 67 8.31 5.41 9.05
N GLY A 68 8.02 4.38 8.35
CA GLY A 68 6.65 4.23 7.81
C GLY A 68 5.64 3.79 8.89
N CYS A 69 6.09 3.46 10.10
CA CYS A 69 5.18 3.12 11.22
C CYS A 69 4.79 4.38 11.99
N PHE A 70 3.61 4.83 11.75
CA PHE A 70 3.20 6.14 12.32
C PHE A 70 2.77 5.96 13.78
N GLU A 71 2.20 4.78 14.07
CA GLU A 71 1.86 4.50 15.47
C GLU A 71 2.79 3.40 16.03
N LYS A 72 3.61 3.85 16.88
CA LYS A 72 4.71 2.92 17.28
C LYS A 72 4.19 1.88 18.28
N ASP A 73 3.07 2.15 18.83
CA ASP A 73 2.58 1.19 19.85
C ASP A 73 1.69 0.11 19.21
N VAL A 74 1.74 -0.04 17.84
CA VAL A 74 0.82 -1.01 17.20
C VAL A 74 1.66 -2.16 16.64
N ALA A 75 2.77 -2.45 17.25
CA ALA A 75 3.65 -3.47 16.66
C ALA A 75 3.17 -4.87 17.08
N PHE A 76 3.04 -5.70 16.04
CA PHE A 76 2.71 -7.10 16.35
C PHE A 76 3.93 -7.83 16.94
N GLU A 77 3.63 -8.60 18.00
CA GLU A 77 4.71 -9.38 18.65
C GLU A 77 4.63 -10.86 18.25
N HIS A 78 5.80 -11.44 18.26
CA HIS A 78 5.93 -12.89 18.04
C HIS A 78 5.37 -13.30 16.67
N SER A 79 5.49 -12.46 15.70
CA SER A 79 4.96 -12.78 14.35
C SER A 79 5.72 -13.96 13.73
N SER A 80 6.93 -14.26 14.25
CA SER A 80 7.73 -15.37 13.66
C SER A 80 7.06 -16.72 13.92
N VAL A 81 6.14 -16.80 14.87
CA VAL A 81 5.47 -18.08 15.13
C VAL A 81 4.68 -18.53 13.88
N LEU A 82 4.36 -17.61 13.05
CA LEU A 82 3.61 -17.99 11.82
C LEU A 82 4.46 -18.91 10.94
N ALA A 83 5.78 -18.67 10.92
CA ALA A 83 6.65 -19.46 10.03
C ALA A 83 6.61 -20.95 10.39
N SER A 84 6.28 -21.19 11.63
CA SER A 84 6.28 -22.61 12.06
C SER A 84 4.89 -23.24 11.91
N ARG A 85 3.96 -22.58 11.37
CA ARG A 85 2.60 -23.13 11.26
C ARG A 85 2.34 -23.55 9.80
N ASP A 86 2.51 -24.85 9.55
CA ASP A 86 2.38 -25.35 8.16
C ASP A 86 0.90 -25.50 7.78
N ASP A 87 0.12 -25.40 8.85
CA ASP A 87 -1.33 -25.55 8.57
C ASP A 87 -1.96 -24.22 8.13
N ILE A 88 -1.20 -23.15 8.03
CA ILE A 88 -1.77 -21.83 7.70
C ILE A 88 -1.14 -21.34 6.39
N PHE A 89 -1.98 -20.95 5.47
CA PHE A 89 -1.49 -20.26 4.26
C PHE A 89 -1.25 -18.76 4.54
N ARG A 90 -0.06 -18.19 4.23
CA ARG A 90 0.33 -16.85 4.71
C ARG A 90 0.59 -15.94 3.51
N LEU A 91 -0.05 -14.79 3.64
CA LEU A 91 0.20 -13.76 2.61
C LEU A 91 0.65 -12.48 3.30
N THR A 92 1.53 -11.75 2.56
CA THR A 92 1.82 -10.38 3.04
C THR A 92 1.78 -9.41 1.87
N ILE A 93 1.64 -8.17 2.27
CA ILE A 93 1.58 -7.12 1.23
C ILE A 93 3.00 -6.60 0.98
N CYS A 94 3.44 -6.62 -0.30
CA CYS A 94 4.73 -6.03 -0.69
C CYS A 94 4.50 -4.76 -1.52
N ARG A 95 4.59 -3.67 -0.76
CA ARG A 95 4.42 -2.37 -1.45
C ARG A 95 5.78 -1.68 -1.63
N ASP A 96 5.83 -0.99 -2.83
CA ASP A 96 7.07 -0.20 -3.05
C ASP A 96 8.31 -1.11 -2.94
N ALA A 97 8.32 -2.17 -3.77
CA ALA A 97 9.36 -3.23 -3.71
C ALA A 97 10.76 -2.64 -3.87
N HIS A 98 10.82 -1.50 -4.31
CA HIS A 98 12.17 -0.92 -4.49
C HIS A 98 12.68 -0.30 -3.19
N GLN A 99 11.77 -0.16 -2.23
CA GLN A 99 12.21 0.54 -1.01
C GLN A 99 12.67 -0.49 0.03
N ASP A 100 14.01 -0.62 0.19
CA ASP A 100 14.69 -1.48 1.18
C ASP A 100 14.37 -2.96 0.93
N PRO A 101 14.80 -3.54 -0.13
CA PRO A 101 14.48 -4.92 -0.52
C PRO A 101 15.00 -5.93 0.52
N ALA A 102 16.13 -5.58 1.13
CA ALA A 102 16.66 -6.52 2.15
C ALA A 102 15.69 -6.64 3.33
N TYR A 103 15.20 -5.52 3.73
CA TYR A 103 14.24 -5.58 4.86
C TYR A 103 12.97 -6.33 4.46
N HIS A 104 12.48 -6.12 3.28
CA HIS A 104 11.30 -6.91 2.84
C HIS A 104 11.57 -8.41 2.92
N ARG A 105 12.76 -8.72 2.45
CA ARG A 105 13.06 -10.17 2.46
C ARG A 105 13.08 -10.71 3.89
N MET A 106 13.74 -9.97 4.76
CA MET A 106 13.79 -10.39 6.17
C MET A 106 12.38 -10.51 6.77
N ALA A 107 11.58 -9.48 6.59
CA ALA A 107 10.21 -9.51 7.12
C ALA A 107 9.41 -10.70 6.58
N HIS A 108 9.68 -11.08 5.41
CA HIS A 108 8.93 -12.20 4.79
C HIS A 108 9.41 -13.54 5.35
N GLU A 109 10.69 -13.62 5.41
CA GLU A 109 11.21 -14.88 5.98
C GLU A 109 10.75 -15.05 7.43
N GLU A 110 10.64 -13.96 8.12
CA GLU A 110 10.17 -14.00 9.52
C GLU A 110 8.80 -14.68 9.65
N ILE A 111 7.87 -14.48 8.66
CA ILE A 111 6.51 -15.05 8.89
C ILE A 111 6.34 -16.31 8.01
N GLY A 112 7.42 -16.67 7.28
CA GLY A 112 7.28 -17.85 6.38
C GLY A 112 6.20 -17.66 5.33
N CYS A 113 6.27 -16.56 4.58
CA CYS A 113 5.22 -16.10 3.64
C CYS A 113 5.13 -17.07 2.46
N ASP A 114 3.79 -17.40 2.08
CA ASP A 114 3.57 -18.32 0.95
C ASP A 114 3.27 -17.55 -0.34
N ALA A 115 2.65 -16.37 -0.17
CA ALA A 115 2.30 -15.57 -1.36
C ALA A 115 2.32 -14.08 -1.00
N TRP A 116 2.36 -13.24 -2.17
CA TRP A 116 2.52 -11.79 -1.95
C TRP A 116 1.40 -11.04 -2.70
N ILE A 117 0.91 -10.11 -1.92
CA ILE A 117 0.01 -9.16 -2.61
C ILE A 117 0.82 -7.93 -3.05
N VAL A 118 0.81 -7.71 -4.41
CA VAL A 118 1.62 -6.57 -4.91
C VAL A 118 0.70 -5.56 -5.61
N VAL A 119 1.29 -4.33 -5.54
CA VAL A 119 0.46 -3.25 -6.13
C VAL A 119 0.91 -2.99 -7.56
N TYR A 120 2.16 -3.34 -7.80
CA TYR A 120 2.66 -3.04 -9.16
C TYR A 120 2.74 -4.33 -9.98
N ASP A 121 3.01 -4.11 -11.23
CA ASP A 121 3.11 -5.26 -12.14
C ASP A 121 4.11 -6.31 -11.62
N PRO A 122 3.66 -7.55 -11.60
CA PRO A 122 4.50 -8.62 -11.01
C PRO A 122 5.88 -8.70 -11.68
N ALA A 123 5.88 -8.52 -13.01
CA ALA A 123 7.21 -8.58 -13.67
C ALA A 123 8.14 -7.49 -13.12
N THR A 124 7.63 -6.35 -12.94
CA THR A 124 8.47 -5.27 -12.38
C THR A 124 8.89 -5.57 -10.94
N VAL A 125 7.90 -6.01 -10.16
CA VAL A 125 8.25 -6.35 -8.76
C VAL A 125 9.33 -7.43 -8.75
N ASN A 126 9.21 -8.42 -9.61
CA ASN A 126 10.20 -9.52 -9.62
C ASN A 126 11.58 -8.99 -10.03
N ARG A 127 11.59 -8.12 -10.94
CA ARG A 127 12.89 -7.54 -11.29
C ARG A 127 13.54 -6.85 -10.08
N LEU A 128 12.72 -6.25 -9.26
CA LEU A 128 13.29 -5.52 -8.10
C LEU A 128 13.49 -6.46 -6.92
N CYS A 129 12.70 -7.45 -6.88
CA CYS A 129 12.81 -8.42 -5.78
C CYS A 129 12.75 -9.84 -6.37
N PRO A 130 13.86 -10.33 -6.93
CA PRO A 130 13.86 -11.59 -7.69
C PRO A 130 13.61 -12.79 -6.77
N TRP A 131 13.67 -12.60 -5.48
CA TRP A 131 13.43 -13.72 -4.55
C TRP A 131 11.93 -14.00 -4.38
N ILE A 132 11.05 -13.18 -4.96
CA ILE A 132 9.60 -13.46 -4.93
C ILE A 132 9.20 -14.06 -6.30
N PRO A 133 8.75 -15.21 -6.33
CA PRO A 133 8.34 -15.80 -7.61
C PRO A 133 7.04 -15.18 -8.14
N VAL A 134 7.02 -14.96 -9.39
CA VAL A 134 5.86 -14.26 -10.00
C VAL A 134 4.60 -15.09 -9.78
N GLU A 135 4.68 -16.44 -9.79
CA GLU A 135 3.49 -17.31 -9.66
C GLU A 135 2.88 -17.22 -8.26
N ARG A 136 3.62 -16.60 -7.36
CA ARG A 136 3.09 -16.52 -5.99
C ARG A 136 2.64 -15.09 -5.66
N MET A 137 2.47 -14.28 -6.77
CA MET A 137 2.05 -12.88 -6.52
C MET A 137 0.57 -12.74 -6.90
N VAL A 138 -0.07 -12.12 -5.98
CA VAL A 138 -1.44 -11.67 -6.27
C VAL A 138 -1.46 -10.15 -6.44
N ARG A 139 -1.87 -9.81 -7.67
CA ARG A 139 -1.83 -8.35 -7.95
C ARG A 139 -3.14 -7.69 -7.48
N THR A 140 -2.90 -6.56 -6.71
CA THR A 140 -4.05 -5.69 -6.40
C THR A 140 -3.88 -4.31 -7.04
N TYR A 141 -5.12 -3.71 -7.31
CA TYR A 141 -5.06 -2.40 -8.01
C TYR A 141 -5.62 -1.31 -7.10
N HIS A 142 -5.12 -0.10 -7.39
CA HIS A 142 -5.84 1.06 -6.82
C HIS A 142 -7.25 1.20 -7.42
N SER A 143 -8.39 1.02 -6.61
CA SER A 143 -9.73 1.17 -7.25
C SER A 143 -10.18 2.63 -7.19
N LEU A 144 -10.91 3.09 -8.39
CA LEU A 144 -11.53 4.43 -8.45
C LEU A 144 -13.05 4.29 -8.36
N ASP A 145 -13.76 5.12 -7.44
CA ASP A 145 -15.23 5.29 -7.52
C ASP A 145 -15.63 6.01 -8.82
N ARG A 146 -16.28 5.33 -9.69
CA ARG A 146 -16.67 5.82 -11.04
C ARG A 146 -17.55 7.08 -10.92
N ASN A 147 -18.46 7.16 -9.88
CA ASN A 147 -19.39 8.30 -9.73
C ASN A 147 -18.66 9.57 -9.29
N ALA A 148 -17.46 9.52 -8.94
CA ALA A 148 -16.67 10.66 -8.43
C ALA A 148 -15.68 11.14 -9.50
N VAL A 149 -15.84 10.51 -10.84
CA VAL A 149 -14.89 10.83 -11.92
C VAL A 149 -15.62 11.63 -13.00
N PRO A 150 -15.36 13.00 -13.13
CA PRO A 150 -16.05 13.71 -14.20
C PRO A 150 -15.70 13.14 -15.59
N PRO A 151 -16.65 13.29 -16.64
CA PRO A 151 -16.42 12.83 -18.02
C PRO A 151 -15.24 13.58 -18.67
N PHE A 152 -14.50 12.85 -19.33
CA PHE A 152 -13.36 13.37 -20.09
C PHE A 152 -13.77 14.58 -20.95
N SER A 153 -12.76 15.79 -20.92
CA SER A 153 -12.98 16.91 -21.87
C SER A 153 -11.68 17.22 -22.63
N PRO A 154 -11.63 17.14 -23.88
CA PRO A 154 -10.47 17.39 -24.75
C PRO A 154 -10.12 18.88 -24.80
N VAL A 155 -10.83 19.79 -24.34
CA VAL A 155 -10.59 21.26 -24.32
C VAL A 155 -9.76 21.63 -23.09
N ARG A 156 -9.41 20.76 -22.11
CA ARG A 156 -8.84 21.05 -20.78
C ARG A 156 -7.38 20.58 -20.74
N LEU A 157 -6.75 20.05 -21.83
CA LEU A 157 -5.37 19.51 -21.88
C LEU A 157 -4.44 20.54 -22.52
N ARG A 158 -4.39 21.72 -22.04
CA ARG A 158 -3.51 22.66 -22.79
C ARG A 158 -2.12 22.67 -22.15
N ASP A 159 -1.50 21.54 -21.22
CA ASP A 159 -0.10 21.67 -20.77
C ASP A 159 0.17 20.65 -19.66
N CYS A 160 0.70 19.60 -19.91
CA CYS A 160 1.37 18.60 -19.04
C CYS A 160 1.33 19.03 -17.57
N LEU A 161 0.72 18.22 -16.71
CA LEU A 161 0.70 18.47 -15.24
C LEU A 161 1.74 17.58 -14.56
N VAL A 162 2.58 18.27 -13.72
CA VAL A 162 3.44 17.50 -12.79
C VAL A 162 2.77 17.46 -11.40
N SER A 163 2.30 16.25 -10.97
CA SER A 163 1.58 16.15 -9.67
C SER A 163 2.10 14.95 -8.88
N GLY A 164 1.82 14.91 -7.41
CA GLY A 164 2.17 13.75 -6.58
C GLY A 164 3.33 14.09 -5.61
N ALA A 165 3.74 12.94 -4.72
CA ALA A 165 4.84 13.12 -3.74
C ALA A 165 6.17 13.43 -4.45
N LEU A 166 6.83 14.44 -3.72
CA LEU A 166 8.14 14.83 -4.28
C LEU A 166 9.26 14.37 -3.35
N SER A 167 10.15 13.64 -3.99
CA SER A 167 11.37 13.26 -3.25
C SER A 167 12.43 12.77 -4.25
N SER A 168 13.52 13.53 -4.13
CA SER A 168 14.58 13.11 -5.10
C SER A 168 15.00 11.66 -4.83
N HIS A 169 14.79 11.30 -3.64
CA HIS A 169 15.16 9.92 -3.29
C HIS A 169 14.12 8.91 -3.81
N TYR A 170 12.84 9.22 -3.77
CA TYR A 170 11.80 8.20 -4.11
C TYR A 170 11.15 8.55 -5.45
N TYR A 171 11.23 9.84 -5.91
CA TYR A 171 10.54 10.26 -7.15
C TYR A 171 11.43 11.26 -7.90
N PRO A 172 12.55 10.78 -8.39
CA PRO A 172 13.59 11.68 -8.94
C PRO A 172 13.17 12.27 -10.29
N LEU A 173 12.43 11.56 -11.08
CA LEU A 173 11.98 12.11 -12.38
C LEU A 173 10.92 13.21 -12.17
N ARG A 174 10.03 12.92 -11.27
CA ARG A 174 9.01 13.95 -10.98
C ARG A 174 9.65 15.22 -10.39
N GLU A 175 10.63 15.03 -9.53
CA GLU A 175 11.32 16.20 -8.94
C GLU A 175 12.12 16.96 -10.01
N ARG A 176 12.72 16.24 -10.89
CA ARG A 176 13.47 16.88 -11.98
C ARG A 176 12.53 17.64 -12.93
N ALA A 177 11.46 17.03 -13.34
CA ALA A 177 10.47 17.69 -14.20
C ALA A 177 9.93 18.98 -13.55
N ARG A 178 9.71 18.86 -12.24
CA ARG A 178 9.26 20.10 -11.54
C ARG A 178 10.36 21.17 -11.60
N ASN A 179 11.60 20.80 -11.36
CA ASN A 179 12.70 21.79 -11.32
C ASN A 179 12.97 22.37 -12.71
N MET A 180 12.55 21.64 -13.70
CA MET A 180 12.79 22.13 -15.07
C MET A 180 11.60 22.97 -15.56
N GLY A 181 10.58 23.06 -14.72
CA GLY A 181 9.41 23.90 -15.05
C GLY A 181 8.53 23.24 -16.11
N ILE A 182 8.68 21.92 -16.29
CA ILE A 182 7.81 21.22 -17.26
C ILE A 182 6.39 21.11 -16.69
N GLY A 183 5.44 21.74 -17.34
CA GLY A 183 4.03 21.57 -16.96
C GLY A 183 3.69 22.37 -15.69
N GLU A 184 2.53 22.52 -15.32
CA GLU A 184 2.06 23.12 -14.06
C GLU A 184 2.11 22.11 -12.90
N TYR A 185 2.85 22.60 -11.82
CA TYR A 185 2.94 21.67 -10.67
C TYR A 185 1.68 21.76 -9.81
N LEU A 186 1.29 20.62 -9.55
CA LEU A 186 0.12 20.50 -8.66
C LEU A 186 0.51 19.66 -7.44
N PRO A 187 0.65 20.29 -6.28
CA PRO A 187 1.16 19.62 -5.08
C PRO A 187 0.18 18.56 -4.55
N HIS A 188 0.84 17.37 -4.16
CA HIS A 188 0.09 16.27 -3.51
C HIS A 188 -0.36 16.70 -2.11
N PRO A 189 -1.67 16.59 -1.78
CA PRO A 189 -2.16 17.05 -0.46
C PRO A 189 -1.49 16.29 0.69
N GLY A 190 -0.19 15.83 0.45
CA GLY A 190 0.60 15.26 1.55
C GLY A 190 -0.16 14.16 2.31
N TYR A 191 0.60 13.09 2.83
CA TYR A 191 0.15 11.93 3.62
C TYR A 191 -0.29 12.36 5.02
N HIS A 192 -0.04 13.73 5.46
CA HIS A 192 -0.28 14.21 6.84
C HIS A 192 -1.53 15.11 6.88
N ALA A 193 -2.21 15.30 5.73
CA ALA A 193 -3.36 16.23 5.80
C ALA A 193 -4.67 15.43 5.78
N ASN A 194 -4.87 14.50 6.80
CA ASN A 194 -6.16 13.83 7.11
C ASN A 194 -7.36 14.58 6.52
N ARG A 195 -7.29 15.30 5.36
CA ARG A 195 -8.46 15.85 4.65
C ARG A 195 -8.10 16.01 3.17
N THR A 196 -7.88 15.00 2.55
CA THR A 196 -7.59 14.95 1.10
C THR A 196 -8.41 15.99 0.34
N HIS A 197 -8.18 17.29 0.40
CA HIS A 197 -8.74 18.30 -0.52
C HIS A 197 -8.91 17.72 -1.94
N THR A 198 -9.03 16.45 -2.16
CA THR A 198 -9.16 15.67 -3.40
C THR A 198 -10.34 16.15 -4.25
N PRO A 199 -11.49 16.47 -3.62
CA PRO A 199 -12.57 17.02 -4.45
C PRO A 199 -12.22 18.43 -4.96
N ALA A 200 -11.66 19.33 -4.10
CA ALA A 200 -11.17 20.65 -4.56
C ALA A 200 -10.06 20.51 -5.61
N PHE A 201 -9.17 19.44 -5.47
CA PHE A 201 -8.07 19.07 -6.39
C PHE A 201 -8.64 18.50 -7.69
N LEU A 202 -9.64 17.60 -7.71
CA LEU A 202 -10.34 17.08 -8.90
C LEU A 202 -11.12 18.17 -9.62
N LYS A 203 -11.67 19.22 -8.81
CA LYS A 203 -12.33 20.38 -9.45
C LYS A 203 -11.32 21.23 -10.23
N LEU A 204 -10.08 21.32 -9.70
CA LEU A 204 -9.04 22.08 -10.43
C LEU A 204 -8.62 21.35 -11.71
N LEU A 205 -8.75 19.88 -11.65
CA LEU A 205 -8.37 19.06 -12.82
C LEU A 205 -9.53 18.93 -13.79
N SER A 206 -10.92 19.15 -13.35
CA SER A 206 -12.13 19.11 -14.21
C SER A 206 -12.35 20.46 -14.89
#